data_AF-A0A637XUL2-F1
#
_entry.id   AF-A0A637XUL2-F1
#
_cell.length_a   1.000
_cell.length_b   1.000
_cell.length_c   1.000
_cell.angle_alpha   90.00
_cell.angle_beta   90.00
_cell.angle_gamma   90.00
#
_symmetry.space_group_name_H-M   'P 1'
#
loop_
_entity.id
_entity.type
_entity.pdbx_description
1 polymer ?
#
loop_
_entity_poly.entity_id
_entity_poly.type
_entity_poly.pdbx_seq_one_letter_code
_entity_poly.pdbx_strand_id
1 'polypeptide(L)'
;MDKNIINPEFTLEEQLIIIVDKYISKRYQPGDKNFSYQLYLIFVGYHLKYFYPRKLYICSNRNIDNIMTMFSSVYKSLTGNLLRQLNNKEAVLRELNSLVNYIDCNQDKTEEIYTTFKAQYEMRVIEKELTHEVVRVRNFRL
;
A
#
# COMPACT_ATOMS: atom_id res chain seq x y z
N MET A 1 -18.04 7.95 3.37
CA MET A 1 -16.69 7.71 2.80
C MET A 1 -16.91 7.19 1.40
N ASP A 2 -16.63 8.00 0.38
CA ASP A 2 -17.02 7.74 -1.01
C ASP A 2 -16.45 6.41 -1.53
N LYS A 3 -17.34 5.59 -2.10
CA LYS A 3 -17.08 4.24 -2.61
C LYS A 3 -16.39 4.20 -3.99
N ASN A 4 -15.71 5.26 -4.43
CA ASN A 4 -15.20 5.38 -5.80
C ASN A 4 -13.69 5.69 -5.84
N ILE A 5 -12.80 4.70 -5.63
CA ILE A 5 -11.36 4.89 -5.88
C ILE A 5 -10.71 3.70 -6.58
N ILE A 6 -11.47 2.87 -7.29
CA ILE A 6 -10.90 1.80 -8.11
C ILE A 6 -11.50 1.97 -9.49
N ASN A 7 -10.79 2.67 -10.38
CA ASN A 7 -11.11 2.57 -11.80
C ASN A 7 -10.64 1.17 -12.22
N PRO A 8 -11.56 0.26 -12.61
CA PRO A 8 -11.21 -1.11 -12.98
C PRO A 8 -10.30 -1.19 -14.22
N GLU A 9 -10.11 -0.09 -14.96
CA GLU A 9 -9.20 -0.01 -16.10
C GLU A 9 -7.72 -0.14 -15.73
N PHE A 10 -7.35 0.15 -14.47
CA PHE A 10 -5.97 0.08 -14.00
C PHE A 10 -5.74 -1.16 -13.14
N THR A 11 -4.57 -1.77 -13.29
CA THR A 11 -4.07 -2.80 -12.36
C THR A 11 -3.90 -2.24 -10.95
N LEU A 12 -3.78 -3.11 -9.94
CA LEU A 12 -3.59 -2.67 -8.55
C LEU A 12 -2.27 -1.88 -8.39
N GLU A 13 -1.25 -2.27 -9.14
CA GLU A 13 0.05 -1.61 -9.20
C GLU A 13 -0.05 -0.18 -9.75
N GLU A 14 -0.74 -0.01 -10.88
CA GLU A 14 -0.99 1.31 -11.49
C GLU A 14 -1.86 2.19 -10.58
N GLN A 15 -2.87 1.61 -9.93
CA GLN A 15 -3.70 2.33 -8.96
C GLN A 15 -2.88 2.85 -7.78
N LEU A 16 -1.92 2.06 -7.27
CA LEU A 16 -1.02 2.51 -6.21
C LEU A 16 -0.22 3.74 -6.68
N ILE A 17 0.31 3.74 -7.90
CA ILE A 17 1.03 4.91 -8.45
C ILE A 17 0.14 6.13 -8.53
N ILE A 18 -1.10 5.98 -8.99
CA ILE A 18 -2.07 7.10 -9.06
C ILE A 18 -2.35 7.65 -7.65
N ILE A 19 -2.43 6.78 -6.65
CA ILE A 19 -2.58 7.20 -5.25
C ILE A 19 -1.33 7.97 -4.78
N VAL A 20 -0.13 7.50 -5.12
CA VAL A 20 1.13 8.18 -4.80
C VAL A 20 1.21 9.56 -5.48
N ASP A 21 0.88 9.68 -6.76
CA ASP A 21 0.84 10.96 -7.48
C ASP A 21 -0.11 11.95 -6.79
N LYS A 22 -1.33 11.49 -6.46
CA LYS A 22 -2.32 12.31 -5.72
C LYS A 22 -1.84 12.68 -4.32
N TYR A 23 -1.11 11.80 -3.66
CA TYR A 23 -0.55 12.05 -2.33
C TYR A 23 0.54 13.13 -2.39
N ILE A 24 1.47 13.01 -3.34
CA ILE A 24 2.51 14.00 -3.63
C ILE A 24 1.87 15.36 -3.91
N SER A 25 0.89 15.45 -4.83
CA SER A 25 0.19 16.70 -5.16
C SER A 25 -0.37 17.44 -3.93
N LYS A 26 -0.80 16.70 -2.91
CA LYS A 26 -1.49 17.26 -1.74
C LYS A 26 -0.57 17.53 -0.56
N ARG A 27 0.55 16.83 -0.45
CA ARG A 27 1.35 16.77 0.78
C ARG A 27 2.84 17.04 0.58
N TYR A 28 3.34 17.02 -0.64
CA TYR A 28 4.77 17.19 -0.88
C TYR A 28 5.24 18.59 -0.46
N GLN A 29 6.23 18.61 0.42
CA GLN A 29 6.93 19.82 0.84
C GLN A 29 8.44 19.61 0.65
N PRO A 30 9.15 20.51 -0.04
CA PRO A 30 10.60 20.42 -0.16
C PRO A 30 11.26 20.36 1.22
N GLY A 31 12.11 19.34 1.43
CA GLY A 31 12.83 19.16 2.70
C GLY A 31 12.09 18.37 3.79
N ASP A 32 10.91 17.82 3.50
CA ASP A 32 10.24 16.90 4.45
C ASP A 32 11.02 15.58 4.58
N LYS A 33 11.76 15.45 5.69
CA LYS A 33 12.57 14.27 6.01
C LYS A 33 11.72 13.02 6.30
N ASN A 34 10.42 13.18 6.53
CA ASN A 34 9.51 12.08 6.85
C ASN A 34 8.74 11.57 5.63
N PHE A 35 8.91 12.18 4.45
CA PHE A 35 8.10 11.82 3.29
C PHE A 35 8.26 10.35 2.88
N SER A 36 9.49 9.83 2.88
CA SER A 36 9.73 8.41 2.57
C SER A 36 9.12 7.46 3.60
N TYR A 37 9.11 7.83 4.88
CA TYR A 37 8.40 7.07 5.92
C TYR A 37 6.89 7.06 5.67
N GLN A 38 6.29 8.22 5.38
CA GLN A 38 4.87 8.30 5.06
C GLN A 38 4.51 7.50 3.81
N LEU A 39 5.36 7.57 2.78
CA LEU A 39 5.19 6.81 1.56
C LEU A 39 5.30 5.30 1.82
N TYR A 40 6.21 4.88 2.70
CA TYR A 40 6.30 3.49 3.14
C TYR A 40 5.00 3.02 3.80
N LEU A 41 4.39 3.83 4.68
CA LEU A 41 3.09 3.49 5.28
C LEU A 41 1.98 3.31 4.24
N ILE A 42 1.99 4.11 3.17
CA ILE A 42 1.06 3.95 2.04
C ILE A 42 1.27 2.59 1.36
N PHE A 43 2.52 2.23 1.07
CA PHE A 43 2.86 0.94 0.46
C PHE A 43 2.43 -0.24 1.34
N VAL A 44 2.75 -0.21 2.64
CA VAL A 44 2.35 -1.26 3.59
C VAL A 44 0.83 -1.36 3.69
N GLY A 45 0.13 -0.23 3.89
CA GLY A 45 -1.32 -0.21 4.00
C GLY A 45 -2.01 -0.69 2.72
N TYR A 46 -1.49 -0.34 1.55
CA TYR A 46 -2.01 -0.80 0.27
C TYR A 46 -1.75 -2.29 0.05
N HIS A 47 -0.54 -2.77 0.38
CA HIS A 47 -0.18 -4.20 0.35
C HIS A 47 -1.14 -5.04 1.17
N LEU A 48 -1.31 -4.71 2.45
CA LEU A 48 -2.20 -5.43 3.37
C LEU A 48 -3.66 -5.40 2.92
N LYS A 49 -4.11 -4.29 2.34
CA LYS A 49 -5.51 -4.13 1.94
C LYS A 49 -5.87 -4.86 0.65
N TYR A 50 -4.99 -4.86 -0.35
CA TYR A 50 -5.34 -5.27 -1.72
C TYR A 50 -4.57 -6.49 -2.22
N PHE A 51 -3.32 -6.67 -1.80
CA PHE A 51 -2.45 -7.76 -2.28
C PHE A 51 -2.41 -8.95 -1.32
N TYR A 52 -2.26 -8.67 -0.02
CA TYR A 52 -2.18 -9.70 1.03
C TYR A 52 -3.37 -10.68 1.04
N PRO A 53 -4.65 -10.24 0.94
CA PRO A 53 -5.79 -11.17 0.96
C PRO A 53 -5.87 -12.05 -0.29
N ARG A 54 -5.23 -11.60 -1.37
CA ARG A 54 -5.13 -12.33 -2.65
C ARG A 54 -3.89 -13.21 -2.70
N LYS A 55 -3.12 -13.30 -1.62
CA LYS A 55 -1.84 -14.02 -1.53
C LYS A 55 -0.81 -13.54 -2.57
N LEU A 56 -0.84 -12.25 -2.91
CA LEU A 56 0.11 -11.63 -3.81
C LEU A 56 1.24 -10.97 -3.03
N TYR A 57 2.48 -11.16 -3.51
CA TYR A 57 3.70 -10.63 -2.90
C TYR A 57 3.83 -11.06 -1.42
N ILE A 58 3.78 -12.36 -1.14
CA ILE A 58 3.91 -12.93 0.22
C ILE A 58 4.89 -14.11 0.28
N CYS A 59 5.81 -14.20 -0.68
CA CYS A 59 6.67 -15.38 -0.87
C CYS A 59 7.87 -15.42 0.09
N SER A 60 8.24 -14.30 0.71
CA SER A 60 9.33 -14.24 1.71
C SER A 60 8.77 -14.25 3.14
N ASN A 61 9.54 -14.83 4.05
CA ASN A 61 9.30 -14.72 5.49
C ASN A 61 9.59 -13.32 6.02
N ARG A 62 10.45 -12.56 5.33
CA ARG A 62 10.74 -11.16 5.66
C ARG A 62 9.76 -10.26 4.92
N ASN A 63 8.99 -9.47 5.64
CA ASN A 63 7.94 -8.68 5.04
C ASN A 63 8.49 -7.55 4.14
N ILE A 64 9.68 -7.02 4.42
CA ILE A 64 10.28 -6.02 3.53
C ILE A 64 10.59 -6.59 2.14
N ASP A 65 10.96 -7.86 2.00
CA ASP A 65 11.23 -8.47 0.68
C ASP A 65 9.95 -8.57 -0.13
N ASN A 66 8.83 -8.86 0.54
CA ASN A 66 7.49 -8.86 -0.04
C ASN A 66 7.12 -7.47 -0.55
N ILE A 67 7.39 -6.42 0.23
CA ILE A 67 7.21 -5.02 -0.20
C ILE A 67 8.13 -4.67 -1.36
N MET A 68 9.40 -5.08 -1.35
CA MET A 68 10.34 -4.81 -2.46
C MET A 68 9.97 -5.55 -3.75
N THR A 69 9.40 -6.76 -3.62
CA THR A 69 8.85 -7.49 -4.76
C THR A 69 7.63 -6.77 -5.34
N MET A 70 6.70 -6.33 -4.49
CA MET A 70 5.56 -5.50 -4.90
C MET A 70 6.04 -4.20 -5.55
N PHE A 71 7.00 -3.50 -4.93
CA PHE A 71 7.59 -2.27 -5.43
C PHE A 71 8.17 -2.48 -6.84
N SER A 72 8.87 -3.59 -7.07
CA SER A 72 9.42 -3.90 -8.40
C SER A 72 8.33 -4.05 -9.45
N SER A 73 7.18 -4.64 -9.10
CA SER A 73 6.02 -4.75 -9.99
C SER A 73 5.38 -3.38 -10.26
N VAL A 74 5.21 -2.58 -9.20
CA VAL A 74 4.74 -1.19 -9.27
C VAL A 74 5.65 -0.36 -10.17
N TYR A 75 6.95 -0.39 -9.97
CA TYR A 75 7.88 0.37 -10.78
C TYR A 75 7.83 -0.05 -12.27
N LYS A 76 7.65 -1.35 -12.56
CA LYS A 76 7.47 -1.84 -13.93
C LYS A 76 6.17 -1.38 -14.60
N SER A 77 5.13 -1.06 -13.83
CA SER A 77 3.86 -0.57 -14.38
C SER A 77 3.88 0.92 -14.74
N LEU A 78 4.96 1.66 -14.41
CA LEU A 78 5.24 3.02 -14.89
C LEU A 78 5.57 3.05 -16.40
N THR A 79 4.61 2.67 -17.23
CA THR A 79 4.72 2.68 -18.68
C THR A 79 4.24 4.01 -19.28
N GLY A 80 4.50 4.24 -20.56
CA GLY A 80 4.18 5.50 -21.24
C GLY A 80 2.70 5.93 -21.14
N ASN A 81 1.75 4.99 -21.07
CA ASN A 81 0.33 5.31 -20.91
C ASN A 81 0.01 5.84 -19.51
N LEU A 82 0.47 5.15 -18.46
CA LEU A 82 0.28 5.61 -17.08
C LEU A 82 1.06 6.90 -16.84
N LEU A 83 2.33 6.96 -17.26
CA LEU A 83 3.18 8.14 -17.11
C LEU A 83 2.55 9.38 -17.75
N ARG A 84 1.81 9.26 -18.86
CA ARG A 84 1.09 10.39 -19.46
C ARG A 84 0.01 10.96 -18.56
N GLN A 85 -0.60 10.15 -17.70
CA GLN A 85 -1.71 10.53 -16.83
C GLN A 85 -1.28 11.07 -15.46
N LEU A 86 -0.02 10.89 -15.05
CA LEU A 86 0.47 11.42 -13.77
C LEU A 86 0.68 12.93 -13.84
N ASN A 87 0.28 13.63 -12.77
CA ASN A 87 0.44 15.07 -12.67
C ASN A 87 1.89 15.46 -12.32
N ASN A 88 2.57 14.64 -11.52
CA ASN A 88 3.90 14.93 -10.97
C ASN A 88 4.92 13.82 -11.29
N LYS A 89 5.05 13.45 -12.56
CA LYS A 89 5.90 12.33 -13.04
C LYS A 89 7.29 12.30 -12.40
N GLU A 90 8.01 13.41 -12.49
CA GLU A 90 9.38 13.53 -11.95
C GLU A 90 9.41 13.39 -10.43
N ALA A 91 8.41 13.93 -9.73
CA ALA A 91 8.31 13.78 -8.29
C ALA A 91 7.99 12.33 -7.90
N VAL A 92 7.07 11.68 -8.60
CA VAL A 92 6.77 10.26 -8.37
C VAL A 92 8.03 9.41 -8.52
N LEU A 93 8.77 9.56 -9.62
CA LEU A 93 10.01 8.81 -9.85
C LEU A 93 11.07 9.08 -8.77
N ARG A 94 11.28 10.36 -8.43
CA ARG A 94 12.24 10.74 -7.37
C ARG A 94 11.85 10.15 -6.02
N GLU A 95 10.59 10.27 -5.61
CA GLU A 95 10.15 9.80 -4.30
C GLU A 95 10.09 8.27 -4.20
N LEU A 96 9.81 7.57 -5.31
CA LEU A 96 9.94 6.11 -5.35
C LEU A 96 11.40 5.68 -5.19
N ASN A 97 12.36 6.38 -5.78
CA ASN A 97 13.78 6.11 -5.54
C ASN A 97 14.19 6.41 -4.09
N SER A 98 13.73 7.53 -3.53
CA SER A 98 13.94 7.86 -2.11
C SER A 98 13.36 6.79 -1.18
N LEU A 99 12.22 6.19 -1.53
CA LEU A 99 11.61 5.10 -0.77
C LEU A 99 12.50 3.86 -0.73
N VAL A 100 13.11 3.47 -1.86
CA VAL A 100 14.05 2.34 -1.89
C VAL A 100 15.23 2.58 -0.95
N ASN A 101 15.83 3.78 -1.02
CA ASN A 101 16.92 4.16 -0.13
C ASN A 101 16.49 4.16 1.34
N TYR A 102 15.26 4.61 1.62
CA TYR A 102 14.71 4.59 2.97
C TYR A 102 14.56 3.16 3.52
N ILE A 103 14.01 2.24 2.72
CA ILE A 103 13.85 0.84 3.13
C ILE A 103 15.22 0.20 3.37
N ASP A 104 16.17 0.40 2.46
CA ASP A 104 17.51 -0.19 2.57
C ASP A 104 18.26 0.31 3.80
N CYS A 105 18.20 1.61 4.11
CA CYS A 105 18.83 2.19 5.29
C CYS A 105 18.10 1.90 6.61
N ASN A 106 16.86 1.39 6.59
CA ASN A 106 16.01 1.24 7.77
C ASN A 106 15.34 -0.14 7.84
N GLN A 107 16.03 -1.20 7.44
CA GLN A 107 15.42 -2.53 7.26
C GLN A 107 14.69 -3.06 8.51
N ASP A 108 15.29 -2.95 9.69
CA ASP A 108 14.67 -3.45 10.94
C ASP A 108 13.42 -2.64 11.32
N LYS A 109 13.52 -1.31 11.22
CA LYS A 109 12.40 -0.41 11.50
C LYS A 109 11.25 -0.61 10.53
N THR A 110 11.55 -0.81 9.25
CA THR A 110 10.54 -1.05 8.22
C THR A 110 9.86 -2.40 8.40
N GLU A 111 10.61 -3.44 8.76
CA GLU A 111 10.05 -4.75 9.13
C GLU A 111 9.12 -4.66 10.37
N GLU A 112 9.54 -3.92 11.40
CA GLU A 112 8.73 -3.67 12.60
C GLU A 112 7.41 -2.95 12.28
N ILE A 113 7.48 -1.89 11.47
CA ILE A 113 6.31 -1.14 10.98
C ILE A 113 5.36 -2.09 10.27
N TYR A 114 5.85 -2.89 9.33
CA TYR A 114 5.01 -3.82 8.59
C TYR A 114 4.34 -4.83 9.53
N THR A 115 5.11 -5.46 10.41
CA THR A 115 4.61 -6.47 11.36
C THR A 115 3.49 -5.91 12.24
N THR A 116 3.69 -4.69 12.74
CA THR A 116 2.69 -3.99 13.55
C THR A 116 1.41 -3.73 12.77
N PHE A 117 1.52 -3.21 11.54
CA PHE A 117 0.36 -2.94 10.68
C PHE A 117 -0.37 -4.21 10.26
N LYS A 118 0.36 -5.30 10.02
CA LYS A 118 -0.20 -6.62 9.71
C LYS A 118 -1.04 -7.15 10.87
N ALA A 119 -0.52 -7.13 12.10
CA ALA A 119 -1.27 -7.56 13.27
C ALA A 119 -2.57 -6.74 13.46
N GLN A 120 -2.50 -5.42 13.27
CA GLN A 120 -3.68 -4.55 13.31
C GLN A 120 -4.68 -4.86 12.20
N TYR A 121 -4.20 -5.16 10.99
CA TYR A 121 -5.04 -5.56 9.87
C TYR A 121 -5.78 -6.88 10.16
N GLU A 122 -5.05 -7.91 10.60
CA GLU A 122 -5.59 -9.24 10.88
C GLU A 122 -6.61 -9.20 12.02
N MET A 123 -6.33 -8.44 13.09
CA MET A 123 -7.29 -8.21 14.18
C MET A 123 -8.61 -7.63 13.67
N ARG A 124 -8.54 -6.59 12.82
CA ARG A 124 -9.75 -5.98 12.23
C ARG A 124 -10.52 -6.93 11.32
N VAL A 125 -9.83 -7.82 10.61
CA VAL A 125 -10.49 -8.85 9.77
C VAL A 125 -11.26 -9.83 10.66
N ILE A 126 -10.62 -10.34 11.71
CA ILE A 126 -11.23 -11.27 12.66
C ILE A 126 -12.44 -10.63 13.36
N GLU A 127 -12.31 -9.41 13.87
CA GLU A 127 -13.41 -8.69 14.52
C GLU A 127 -14.63 -8.52 13.60
N LYS A 128 -14.37 -8.24 12.32
CA LYS A 128 -15.43 -8.10 11.30
C LYS A 128 -16.11 -9.44 11.03
N GLU A 129 -15.36 -10.54 10.94
CA GLU A 129 -15.91 -11.88 10.74
C GLU A 129 -16.76 -12.32 11.94
N LEU A 130 -16.25 -12.14 13.17
CA LEU A 130 -17.00 -12.43 14.39
C LEU A 130 -18.29 -11.64 14.49
N THR A 131 -18.26 -10.34 14.15
CA THR A 131 -19.45 -9.49 14.16
C THR A 131 -20.51 -9.99 13.19
N HIS A 132 -20.12 -10.39 11.97
CA HIS A 132 -21.05 -10.96 10.99
C HIS A 132 -21.66 -12.28 11.47
N GLU A 133 -20.86 -13.17 12.08
CA GLU A 133 -21.36 -14.45 12.60
C GLU A 133 -22.34 -14.25 13.78
N VAL A 134 -22.06 -13.31 14.69
CA VAL A 134 -22.99 -12.97 15.79
C VAL A 134 -24.33 -12.47 15.26
N VAL A 135 -24.31 -11.60 14.24
CA VAL A 135 -25.54 -11.10 13.59
C VAL A 135 -26.30 -12.25 12.93
N ARG A 136 -25.61 -13.14 12.23
CA ARG A 136 -26.21 -14.32 11.59
C ARG A 136 -26.92 -15.21 12.61
N VAL A 137 -26.25 -15.56 13.72
CA VAL A 137 -26.83 -16.41 14.77
C VAL A 137 -28.07 -15.77 15.42
N ARG A 138 -28.09 -14.44 15.61
CA ARG A 138 -29.26 -13.73 16.13
C ARG A 138 -30.45 -13.80 15.16
N ASN A 139 -30.20 -13.64 13.86
CA ASN A 139 -31.25 -13.70 12.85
C ASN A 139 -31.83 -15.11 12.65
N PHE A 140 -31.11 -16.18 13.01
CA PHE A 140 -31.63 -17.56 13.00
C PHE A 140 -32.47 -17.91 14.24
N ARG A 141 -32.39 -17.13 15.31
CA ARG A 141 -33.13 -17.36 16.57
C ARG A 141 -34.43 -16.55 16.67
N LEU A 142 -34.73 -15.72 15.66
CA LEU A 142 -35.96 -14.96 15.49
C LEU A 142 -36.78 -15.57 14.35
#